data_AF-A0A6M2AY94-F1
#
_entry.id   AF-A0A6M2AY94-F1
#
_cell.length_a   1.000
_cell.length_b   1.000
_cell.length_c   1.000
_cell.angle_alpha   90.00
_cell.angle_beta   90.00
_cell.angle_gamma   90.00
#
_symmetry.space_group_name_H-M   'P 1'
#
loop_
_entity.id
_entity.type
_entity.pdbx_description
1 polymer ?
#
loop_
_entity_poly.entity_id
_entity_poly.type
_entity_poly.pdbx_seq_one_letter_code
_entity_poly.pdbx_strand_id
1 'polypeptide(L)'
;MLLTTFIKSILYFTLSMISTQNINLDNKIIPENIKKEVIEAISYYPELYDTAIEFKFKNNIKKSTMQAQPRFASFFKSKENREYVILISRNIQIEGEVFTIDDIPSDVIIGWIGHELGHVMDYRNRTNVGMLIFGVKYLFSSAHIKEVERAADTYAVAHGMGDYILKTKNFILENANLSEKYKERIRRLYISPEEVMELINKNKVEEEIEIVEKEG
;
A
#
# COMPACT_ATOMS: atom_id res chain seq x y z
N MET A 1 -22.58 -56.93 -2.42
CA MET A 1 -23.75 -56.04 -2.46
C MET A 1 -23.31 -54.70 -1.89
N LEU A 2 -23.32 -53.67 -2.76
CA LEU A 2 -23.31 -52.23 -2.50
C LEU A 2 -22.07 -51.55 -1.84
N LEU A 3 -21.21 -51.14 -2.77
CA LEU A 3 -20.37 -49.95 -2.80
C LEU A 3 -21.12 -48.67 -2.37
N THR A 4 -20.94 -48.15 -1.15
CA THR A 4 -21.26 -46.75 -0.79
C THR A 4 -20.57 -46.29 0.50
N THR A 5 -19.28 -45.96 0.48
CA THR A 5 -18.64 -45.12 1.52
C THR A 5 -17.54 -44.20 0.97
N PHE A 6 -17.55 -43.94 -0.34
CA PHE A 6 -16.93 -42.74 -0.90
C PHE A 6 -18.05 -41.72 -1.12
N ILE A 7 -17.82 -40.43 -0.87
CA ILE A 7 -18.76 -39.28 -0.93
C ILE A 7 -19.38 -38.91 0.44
N LYS A 8 -18.55 -38.44 1.36
CA LYS A 8 -18.82 -37.56 2.53
C LYS A 8 -17.43 -37.33 3.15
N SER A 9 -16.61 -36.35 2.79
CA SER A 9 -16.88 -34.92 2.69
C SER A 9 -15.89 -34.28 1.72
N ILE A 10 -16.20 -34.30 0.42
CA ILE A 10 -15.69 -33.28 -0.51
C ILE A 10 -16.72 -32.16 -0.47
N LEU A 11 -16.75 -31.46 0.67
CA LEU A 11 -17.51 -30.22 0.82
C LEU A 11 -16.94 -29.35 1.96
N TYR A 12 -15.62 -29.34 2.09
CA TYR A 12 -14.92 -28.16 2.58
C TYR A 12 -14.45 -27.38 1.35
N PHE A 13 -15.40 -27.06 0.48
CA PHE A 13 -15.15 -26.04 -0.55
C PHE A 13 -15.14 -24.73 0.23
N THR A 14 -13.94 -24.18 0.35
CA THR A 14 -13.60 -22.92 0.99
C THR A 14 -14.64 -21.86 0.67
N LEU A 15 -15.52 -21.58 1.65
CA LEU A 15 -16.25 -20.33 1.67
C LEU A 15 -15.24 -19.28 2.15
N SER A 16 -14.36 -18.86 1.24
CA SER A 16 -13.71 -17.57 1.37
C SER A 16 -14.85 -16.56 1.30
N MET A 17 -15.37 -16.20 2.48
CA MET A 17 -16.20 -15.03 2.63
C MET A 17 -15.32 -13.86 2.20
N ILE A 18 -15.43 -13.47 0.93
CA ILE A 18 -15.10 -12.11 0.53
C ILE A 18 -16.09 -11.25 1.30
N SER A 19 -15.71 -10.87 2.52
CA SER A 19 -16.35 -9.77 3.22
C SER A 19 -16.20 -8.61 2.27
N THR A 20 -17.28 -8.23 1.59
CA THR A 20 -17.35 -6.95 0.91
C THR A 20 -17.23 -5.92 2.01
N GLN A 21 -16.00 -5.53 2.34
CA GLN A 21 -15.75 -4.51 3.33
C GLN A 21 -16.46 -3.25 2.84
N ASN A 22 -17.32 -2.69 3.69
CA ASN A 22 -18.01 -1.45 3.34
C ASN A 22 -16.94 -0.35 3.21
N ILE A 23 -16.83 0.26 2.04
CA ILE A 23 -15.95 1.40 1.80
C ILE A 23 -16.80 2.66 1.87
N ASN A 24 -16.39 3.63 2.69
CA ASN A 24 -16.96 4.97 2.64
C ASN A 24 -16.25 5.79 1.56
N LEU A 25 -16.96 6.07 0.46
CA LEU A 25 -16.47 6.91 -0.63
C LEU A 25 -16.81 8.40 -0.45
N ASP A 26 -17.75 8.75 0.44
CA ASP A 26 -18.24 10.13 0.60
C ASP A 26 -17.16 11.06 1.18
N ASN A 27 -16.21 10.51 1.93
CA ASN A 27 -15.05 11.24 2.46
C ASN A 27 -13.79 11.07 1.61
N LYS A 28 -13.91 10.52 0.39
CA LYS A 28 -12.80 10.32 -0.55
C LYS A 28 -12.99 11.21 -1.78
N ILE A 29 -11.93 11.87 -2.23
CA ILE A 29 -11.93 12.62 -3.49
C ILE A 29 -11.01 11.86 -4.45
N ILE A 30 -11.59 11.24 -5.47
CA ILE A 30 -10.91 10.29 -6.34
C ILE A 30 -11.02 10.74 -7.81
N PRO A 31 -9.91 10.88 -8.55
CA PRO A 31 -9.95 11.13 -9.99
C PRO A 31 -10.55 9.94 -10.75
N GLU A 32 -11.41 10.21 -11.74
CA GLU A 32 -12.15 9.16 -12.43
C GLU A 32 -11.25 8.15 -13.17
N ASN A 33 -10.10 8.58 -13.68
CA ASN A 33 -9.18 7.75 -14.46
C ASN A 33 -8.41 6.69 -13.65
N ILE A 34 -8.43 6.77 -12.32
CA ILE A 34 -7.79 5.77 -11.42
C ILE A 34 -8.78 5.24 -10.38
N LYS A 35 -10.08 5.48 -10.58
CA LYS A 35 -11.09 5.26 -9.56
C LYS A 35 -11.22 3.79 -9.18
N LYS A 36 -11.09 2.90 -10.17
CA LYS A 36 -11.17 1.45 -9.95
C LYS A 36 -10.00 0.97 -9.10
N GLU A 37 -8.81 1.42 -9.44
CA GLU A 37 -7.55 1.11 -8.75
C GLU A 37 -7.56 1.62 -7.31
N VAL A 38 -8.07 2.84 -7.10
CA VAL A 38 -8.20 3.42 -5.76
C VAL A 38 -9.22 2.66 -4.91
N ILE A 39 -10.39 2.32 -5.47
CA ILE A 39 -11.41 1.56 -4.74
C ILE A 39 -10.88 0.17 -4.36
N GLU A 40 -10.21 -0.51 -5.29
CA GLU A 40 -9.58 -1.81 -5.04
C GLU A 40 -8.56 -1.71 -3.91
N ALA A 41 -7.61 -0.76 -3.98
CA ALA A 41 -6.61 -0.59 -2.93
C ALA A 41 -7.23 -0.23 -1.57
N ILE A 42 -8.24 0.65 -1.53
CA ILE A 42 -8.92 1.03 -0.27
C ILE A 42 -9.67 -0.16 0.34
N SER A 43 -10.16 -1.10 -0.47
CA SER A 43 -10.89 -2.29 0.02
C SER A 43 -10.05 -3.18 0.96
N TYR A 44 -8.72 -3.04 0.92
CA TYR A 44 -7.80 -3.73 1.82
C TYR A 44 -7.60 -3.02 3.17
N TYR A 45 -8.05 -1.76 3.33
CA TYR A 45 -7.83 -0.94 4.53
C TYR A 45 -9.16 -0.53 5.19
N PRO A 46 -9.88 -1.45 5.85
CA PRO A 46 -11.15 -1.15 6.52
C PRO A 46 -11.03 -0.04 7.57
N GLU A 47 -9.87 0.08 8.20
CA GLU A 47 -9.58 1.06 9.23
C GLU A 47 -9.60 2.50 8.68
N LEU A 48 -9.51 2.68 7.36
CA LEU A 48 -9.58 3.97 6.68
C LEU A 48 -11.02 4.38 6.32
N TYR A 49 -12.05 3.66 6.80
CA TYR A 49 -13.45 3.96 6.56
C TYR A 49 -13.78 5.45 6.80
N ASP A 50 -13.56 5.96 8.02
CA ASP A 50 -13.84 7.36 8.37
C ASP A 50 -12.71 8.34 8.01
N THR A 51 -11.60 7.85 7.46
CA THR A 51 -10.44 8.70 7.14
C THR A 51 -10.66 9.46 5.84
N ALA A 52 -10.63 10.79 5.88
CA ALA A 52 -10.75 11.61 4.67
C ALA A 52 -9.43 11.64 3.87
N ILE A 53 -9.50 11.29 2.59
CA ILE A 53 -8.33 11.19 1.70
C ILE A 53 -8.67 11.80 0.32
N GLU A 54 -7.89 12.80 -0.12
CA GLU A 54 -7.93 13.30 -1.50
C GLU A 54 -6.79 12.68 -2.31
N PHE A 55 -7.12 12.08 -3.45
CA PHE A 55 -6.16 11.66 -4.47
C PHE A 55 -6.04 12.78 -5.50
N LYS A 56 -4.85 13.35 -5.66
CA LYS A 56 -4.66 14.58 -6.44
C LYS A 56 -3.48 14.49 -7.41
N PHE A 57 -3.77 14.60 -8.70
CA PHE A 57 -2.72 14.73 -9.70
C PHE A 57 -2.00 16.08 -9.61
N LYS A 58 -0.67 16.04 -9.74
CA LYS A 58 0.22 17.21 -9.78
C LYS A 58 1.20 17.06 -10.94
N ASN A 59 1.50 18.16 -11.63
CA ASN A 59 2.39 18.14 -12.81
C ASN A 59 3.81 17.68 -12.48
N ASN A 60 4.29 17.96 -11.26
CA ASN A 60 5.60 17.52 -10.81
C ASN A 60 5.59 17.27 -9.30
N ILE A 61 6.04 16.09 -8.92
CA ILE A 61 6.38 15.70 -7.55
C ILE A 61 7.87 15.42 -7.55
N LYS A 62 8.62 16.12 -6.70
CA LYS A 62 10.08 15.95 -6.68
C LYS A 62 10.41 14.54 -6.17
N LYS A 63 11.06 13.75 -7.03
CA LYS A 63 11.72 12.48 -6.69
C LYS A 63 10.77 11.33 -6.25
N SER A 64 9.46 11.44 -6.50
CA SER A 64 8.50 10.37 -6.21
C SER A 64 7.38 10.27 -7.25
N THR A 65 6.84 9.07 -7.40
CA THR A 65 5.66 8.76 -8.22
C THR A 65 4.39 9.21 -7.52
N MET A 66 4.25 8.85 -6.24
CA MET A 66 3.16 9.29 -5.37
C MET A 66 3.70 9.79 -4.02
N GLN A 67 2.87 10.50 -3.25
CA GLN A 67 3.25 10.95 -1.92
C GLN A 67 2.02 11.19 -1.04
N ALA A 68 1.88 10.41 0.02
CA ALA A 68 0.94 10.63 1.10
C ALA A 68 1.44 11.71 2.05
N GLN A 69 0.54 12.59 2.50
CA GLN A 69 0.83 13.55 3.56
C GLN A 69 -0.46 14.02 4.24
N PRO A 70 -0.41 14.44 5.51
CA PRO A 70 -1.53 15.13 6.12
C PRO A 70 -1.75 16.50 5.47
N ARG A 71 -3.00 16.96 5.40
CA ARG A 71 -3.26 18.36 5.05
C ARG A 71 -2.71 19.28 6.14
N PHE A 72 -2.20 20.44 5.72
CA PHE A 72 -1.66 21.43 6.67
C PHE A 72 -2.71 21.88 7.71
N ALA A 73 -3.95 22.09 7.29
CA ALA A 73 -5.05 22.43 8.21
C ALA A 73 -5.32 21.33 9.26
N SER A 74 -4.97 20.08 8.96
CA SER A 74 -5.19 18.96 9.88
C SER A 74 -4.27 18.98 11.10
N PHE A 75 -3.18 19.76 11.12
CA PHE A 75 -2.35 19.94 12.32
C PHE A 75 -3.06 20.73 13.43
N PHE A 76 -4.16 21.42 13.12
CA PHE A 76 -5.05 22.07 14.08
C PHE A 76 -6.21 21.15 14.54
N LYS A 77 -6.33 19.96 13.96
CA LYS A 77 -7.34 18.95 14.32
C LYS A 77 -6.74 17.88 15.24
N SER A 78 -7.58 17.12 15.94
CA SER A 78 -7.13 15.89 16.61
C SER A 78 -6.64 14.86 15.59
N LYS A 79 -5.77 13.94 16.01
CA LYS A 79 -5.24 12.89 15.11
C LYS A 79 -6.34 12.05 14.46
N GLU A 80 -7.44 11.80 15.17
CA GLU A 80 -8.60 11.03 14.67
C GLU A 80 -9.37 11.76 13.56
N ASN A 81 -9.31 13.09 13.54
CA ASN A 81 -9.97 13.93 12.53
C ASN A 81 -9.00 14.45 11.47
N ARG A 82 -7.81 13.85 11.37
CA ARG A 82 -6.78 14.28 10.44
C ARG A 82 -7.14 13.85 9.02
N GLU A 83 -7.12 14.82 8.11
CA GLU A 83 -7.32 14.57 6.68
C GLU A 83 -5.99 14.45 5.96
N TYR A 84 -5.98 13.64 4.91
CA TYR A 84 -4.81 13.32 4.12
C TYR A 84 -4.99 13.68 2.65
N VAL A 85 -3.86 13.84 1.96
CA VAL A 85 -3.80 13.95 0.51
C VAL A 85 -2.72 13.00 0.00
N ILE A 86 -3.06 12.21 -1.01
CA ILE A 86 -2.14 11.39 -1.79
C ILE A 86 -1.93 12.11 -3.11
N LEU A 87 -0.73 12.66 -3.27
CA LEU A 87 -0.32 13.35 -4.48
C LEU A 87 0.16 12.32 -5.51
N ILE A 88 -0.26 12.47 -6.76
CA ILE A 88 0.11 11.56 -7.85
C ILE A 88 0.78 12.37 -8.95
N SER A 89 1.98 11.98 -9.37
CA SER A 89 2.68 12.68 -10.44
C SER A 89 2.02 12.38 -11.78
N ARG A 90 1.74 13.42 -12.58
CA ARG A 90 1.33 13.23 -14.00
C ARG A 90 2.49 12.73 -14.86
N ASN A 91 3.72 13.01 -14.44
CA ASN A 91 4.95 12.62 -15.13
C ASN A 91 5.72 11.69 -14.20
N ILE A 92 5.56 10.39 -14.40
CA ILE A 92 6.18 9.33 -13.61
C ILE A 92 7.55 9.05 -14.23
N GLN A 93 8.61 9.38 -13.50
CA GLN A 93 9.97 9.21 -13.99
C GLN A 93 10.55 7.89 -13.49
N ILE A 94 10.78 6.95 -14.40
CA ILE A 94 11.49 5.71 -14.15
C ILE A 94 12.71 5.74 -15.05
N GLU A 95 13.85 6.11 -14.46
CA GLU A 95 15.15 6.03 -15.13
C GLU A 95 15.24 6.64 -16.55
N GLY A 96 15.08 7.96 -16.64
CA GLY A 96 15.20 8.65 -17.92
C GLY A 96 13.99 8.47 -18.84
N GLU A 97 13.12 7.51 -18.57
CA GLU A 97 11.82 7.35 -19.20
C GLU A 97 10.74 8.07 -18.39
N VAL A 98 9.75 8.61 -19.12
CA VAL A 98 8.62 9.35 -18.56
C VAL A 98 7.36 8.63 -18.97
N PHE A 99 6.62 8.17 -17.97
CA PHE A 99 5.33 7.54 -18.11
C PHE A 99 4.23 8.47 -17.61
N THR A 100 3.05 8.35 -18.19
CA THR A 100 1.80 8.84 -17.59
C THR A 100 1.16 7.71 -16.79
N ILE A 101 0.14 8.03 -15.98
CA ILE A 101 -0.57 7.00 -15.23
C ILE A 101 -1.27 5.98 -16.13
N ASP A 102 -1.63 6.38 -17.35
CA ASP A 102 -2.34 5.54 -18.31
C ASP A 102 -1.40 4.52 -18.99
N ASP A 103 -0.07 4.73 -18.92
CA ASP A 103 0.95 3.81 -19.43
C ASP A 103 1.28 2.68 -18.44
N ILE A 104 0.75 2.75 -17.21
CA ILE A 104 1.11 1.86 -16.12
C ILE A 104 0.04 0.76 -15.99
N PRO A 105 0.43 -0.52 -15.83
CA PRO A 105 -0.53 -1.59 -15.57
C PRO A 105 -1.37 -1.32 -14.32
N SER A 106 -2.67 -1.61 -14.38
CA SER A 106 -3.63 -1.36 -13.29
C SER A 106 -3.17 -1.95 -11.94
N ASP A 107 -2.67 -3.20 -11.94
CA ASP A 107 -2.14 -3.85 -10.74
C ASP A 107 -0.94 -3.11 -10.10
N VAL A 108 -0.11 -2.47 -10.91
CA VAL A 108 1.03 -1.67 -10.43
C VAL A 108 0.54 -0.38 -9.79
N ILE A 109 -0.49 0.24 -10.36
CA ILE A 109 -1.15 1.42 -9.79
C ILE A 109 -1.80 1.07 -8.45
N ILE A 110 -2.51 -0.06 -8.37
CA ILE A 110 -3.09 -0.58 -7.12
C ILE A 110 -2.00 -0.75 -6.06
N GLY A 111 -0.85 -1.34 -6.42
CA GLY A 111 0.29 -1.51 -5.50
C GLY A 111 0.90 -0.17 -5.04
N TRP A 112 1.06 0.81 -5.93
CA TRP A 112 1.49 2.16 -5.52
C TRP A 112 0.50 2.81 -4.56
N ILE A 113 -0.81 2.74 -4.85
CA ILE A 113 -1.83 3.30 -3.97
C ILE A 113 -1.82 2.58 -2.61
N GLY A 114 -1.70 1.25 -2.59
CA GLY A 114 -1.56 0.47 -1.37
C GLY A 114 -0.38 0.92 -0.51
N HIS A 115 0.79 1.11 -1.12
CA HIS A 115 1.95 1.66 -0.42
C HIS A 115 1.65 3.03 0.22
N GLU A 116 1.03 3.94 -0.52
CA GLU A 116 0.65 5.27 0.01
C GLU A 116 -0.41 5.19 1.14
N LEU A 117 -1.34 4.24 1.06
CA LEU A 117 -2.29 3.96 2.15
C LEU A 117 -1.56 3.39 3.38
N GLY A 118 -0.51 2.60 3.19
CA GLY A 118 0.41 2.17 4.25
C GLY A 118 1.07 3.35 4.98
N HIS A 119 1.49 4.40 4.26
CA HIS A 119 1.93 5.65 4.90
C HIS A 119 0.82 6.32 5.70
N VAL A 120 -0.42 6.37 5.16
CA VAL A 120 -1.56 6.94 5.90
C VAL A 120 -1.80 6.18 7.21
N MET A 121 -1.70 4.85 7.20
CA MET A 121 -1.80 4.01 8.41
C MET A 121 -0.72 4.36 9.44
N ASP A 122 0.54 4.50 9.02
CA ASP A 122 1.61 4.96 9.92
C ASP A 122 1.31 6.35 10.51
N TYR A 123 0.84 7.29 9.69
CA TYR A 123 0.57 8.65 10.15
C TYR A 123 -0.57 8.72 11.17
N ARG A 124 -1.61 7.89 11.04
CA ARG A 124 -2.76 7.88 11.96
C ARG A 124 -2.35 7.59 13.40
N ASN A 125 -1.31 6.78 13.59
CA ASN A 125 -0.79 6.42 14.90
C ASN A 125 0.05 7.53 15.56
N ARG A 126 0.28 8.65 14.88
CA ARG A 126 1.17 9.73 15.35
C ARG A 126 0.38 10.96 15.83
N THR A 127 0.81 11.53 16.97
CA THR A 127 0.32 12.84 17.44
C THR A 127 0.77 13.97 16.51
N ASN A 128 0.19 15.17 16.63
CA ASN A 128 0.56 16.31 15.78
C ASN A 128 2.04 16.70 15.96
N VAL A 129 2.53 16.73 17.21
CA VAL A 129 3.96 16.94 17.51
C VAL A 129 4.81 15.79 16.94
N GLY A 130 4.34 14.55 17.10
CA GLY A 130 4.99 13.39 16.50
C GLY A 130 5.12 13.49 14.97
N MET A 131 4.10 13.99 14.29
CA MET A 131 4.12 14.23 12.84
C MET A 131 5.09 15.34 12.42
N LEU A 132 5.24 16.40 13.23
CA LEU A 132 6.24 17.43 12.96
C LEU A 132 7.66 16.88 13.11
N ILE A 133 7.93 16.13 14.19
CA ILE A 133 9.23 15.47 14.41
C ILE A 133 9.52 14.47 13.29
N PHE A 134 8.50 13.69 12.89
CA PHE A 134 8.57 12.77 11.75
C PHE A 134 9.01 13.50 10.47
N GLY A 135 8.32 14.60 10.12
CA GLY A 135 8.66 15.39 8.92
C GLY A 135 10.08 15.94 8.97
N VAL A 136 10.53 16.45 10.11
CA VAL A 136 11.91 16.92 10.30
C VAL A 136 12.91 15.78 10.11
N LYS A 137 12.72 14.64 10.78
CA LYS A 137 13.61 13.47 10.62
C LYS A 137 13.64 12.98 9.18
N TYR A 138 12.51 12.99 8.48
CA TYR A 138 12.42 12.55 7.09
C TYR A 138 13.25 13.42 6.15
N LEU A 139 13.37 14.74 6.43
CA LEU A 139 14.20 15.65 5.64
C LEU A 139 15.71 15.47 5.87
N PHE A 140 16.12 15.03 7.06
CA PHE A 140 17.53 15.05 7.47
C PHE A 140 18.16 13.67 7.73
N SER A 141 17.38 12.59 7.78
CA SER A 141 17.88 11.24 8.11
C SER A 141 17.52 10.21 7.05
N SER A 142 18.54 9.73 6.33
CA SER A 142 18.39 8.64 5.36
C SER A 142 17.95 7.32 6.01
N ALA A 143 18.37 7.06 7.25
CA ALA A 143 17.93 5.91 8.02
C ALA A 143 16.44 5.99 8.33
N HIS A 144 15.94 7.18 8.69
CA HIS A 144 14.51 7.37 8.94
C HIS A 144 13.68 7.29 7.66
N ILE A 145 14.18 7.79 6.52
CA ILE A 145 13.51 7.57 5.23
C ILE A 145 13.35 6.06 4.99
N LYS A 146 14.42 5.27 5.16
CA LYS A 146 14.34 3.81 5.00
C LYS A 146 13.33 3.17 5.95
N GLU A 147 13.32 3.56 7.23
CA GLU A 147 12.33 3.09 8.21
C GLU A 147 10.88 3.36 7.74
N VAL A 148 10.63 4.55 7.21
CA VAL A 148 9.32 5.00 6.72
C VAL A 148 8.85 4.22 5.48
N GLU A 149 9.70 4.08 4.47
CA GLU A 149 9.36 3.30 3.26
C GLU A 149 9.10 1.82 3.61
N ARG A 150 9.90 1.25 4.53
CA ARG A 150 9.71 -0.13 4.99
C ARG A 150 8.41 -0.29 5.78
N ALA A 151 8.03 0.69 6.60
CA ALA A 151 6.79 0.66 7.35
C ALA A 151 5.57 0.65 6.41
N ALA A 152 5.59 1.46 5.33
CA ALA A 152 4.52 1.48 4.33
C ALA A 152 4.35 0.12 3.63
N ASP A 153 5.44 -0.47 3.13
CA ASP A 153 5.41 -1.81 2.53
C ASP A 153 4.92 -2.86 3.54
N THR A 154 5.33 -2.77 4.81
CA THR A 154 4.89 -3.69 5.87
C THR A 154 3.39 -3.58 6.12
N TYR A 155 2.85 -2.37 6.21
CA TYR A 155 1.40 -2.17 6.33
C TYR A 155 0.68 -2.74 5.10
N ALA A 156 1.13 -2.46 3.88
CA ALA A 156 0.51 -3.01 2.68
C ALA A 156 0.49 -4.55 2.66
N VAL A 157 1.60 -5.19 3.02
CA VAL A 157 1.68 -6.66 3.09
C VAL A 157 0.80 -7.22 4.21
N ALA A 158 0.73 -6.56 5.37
CA ALA A 158 -0.16 -6.93 6.47
C ALA A 158 -1.64 -6.81 6.12
N HIS A 159 -1.99 -5.95 5.15
CA HIS A 159 -3.35 -5.82 4.64
C HIS A 159 -3.59 -6.67 3.39
N GLY A 160 -2.79 -7.70 3.14
CA GLY A 160 -3.01 -8.65 2.03
C GLY A 160 -2.63 -8.12 0.63
N MET A 161 -1.95 -6.97 0.53
CA MET A 161 -1.55 -6.38 -0.76
C MET A 161 -0.18 -6.84 -1.26
N GLY A 162 0.39 -7.89 -0.67
CA GLY A 162 1.74 -8.36 -1.00
C GLY A 162 1.98 -8.62 -2.49
N ASP A 163 1.01 -9.26 -3.17
CA ASP A 163 1.11 -9.54 -4.60
C ASP A 163 1.15 -8.27 -5.46
N TYR A 164 0.36 -7.24 -5.11
CA TYR A 164 0.40 -5.95 -5.80
C TYR A 164 1.72 -5.23 -5.57
N ILE A 165 2.25 -5.24 -4.34
CA ILE A 165 3.56 -4.66 -4.01
C ILE A 165 4.68 -5.34 -4.81
N LEU A 166 4.64 -6.66 -4.97
CA LEU A 166 5.59 -7.40 -5.80
C LEU A 166 5.50 -7.00 -7.27
N LYS A 167 4.28 -6.96 -7.84
CA LYS A 167 4.07 -6.50 -9.23
C LYS A 167 4.64 -5.11 -9.45
N THR A 168 4.43 -4.19 -8.51
CA THR A 168 4.98 -2.84 -8.56
C THR A 168 6.50 -2.83 -8.55
N LYS A 169 7.13 -3.58 -7.63
CA LYS A 169 8.60 -3.64 -7.55
C LYS A 169 9.21 -4.27 -8.80
N ASN A 170 8.61 -5.35 -9.31
CA ASN A 170 9.05 -6.00 -10.53
C ASN A 170 8.89 -5.07 -11.74
N PHE A 171 7.77 -4.37 -11.87
CA PHE A 171 7.58 -3.38 -12.94
C PHE A 171 8.69 -2.32 -12.95
N ILE A 172 9.09 -1.81 -11.78
CA ILE A 172 10.19 -0.86 -11.70
C ILE A 172 11.51 -1.55 -12.11
N LEU A 173 11.81 -2.73 -11.55
CA LEU A 173 13.10 -3.41 -11.73
C LEU A 173 13.32 -4.03 -13.12
N GLU A 174 12.25 -4.46 -13.78
CA GLU A 174 12.24 -5.10 -15.10
C GLU A 174 12.30 -4.09 -16.25
N ASN A 175 12.19 -2.78 -15.96
CA ASN A 175 12.45 -1.76 -16.97
C ASN A 175 13.92 -1.87 -17.45
N ALA A 176 14.08 -2.42 -18.66
CA ALA A 176 15.35 -2.97 -19.15
C ALA A 176 16.51 -1.96 -19.24
N ASN A 177 16.20 -0.66 -19.14
CA ASN A 177 17.16 0.43 -19.22
C ASN A 177 17.65 0.92 -17.85
N LEU A 178 17.31 0.22 -16.75
CA LEU A 178 17.70 0.71 -15.44
C LEU A 178 19.24 0.69 -15.22
N SER A 179 19.87 1.85 -14.99
CA SER A 179 21.28 1.99 -14.59
C SER A 179 21.51 1.40 -13.21
N GLU A 180 22.74 0.92 -12.99
CA GLU A 180 23.10 0.31 -11.71
C GLU A 180 22.95 1.28 -10.54
N LYS A 181 23.21 2.57 -10.77
CA LYS A 181 23.04 3.62 -9.75
C LYS A 181 21.59 3.75 -9.28
N TYR A 182 20.63 3.65 -10.18
CA TYR A 182 19.21 3.71 -9.83
C TYR A 182 18.77 2.42 -9.13
N LYS A 183 19.19 1.25 -9.63
CA LYS A 183 18.95 -0.04 -8.96
C LYS A 183 19.50 -0.05 -7.53
N GLU A 184 20.72 0.42 -7.33
CA GLU A 184 21.33 0.57 -6.00
C GLU A 184 20.55 1.53 -5.09
N ARG A 185 20.02 2.63 -5.63
CA ARG A 185 19.15 3.53 -4.86
C ARG A 185 17.89 2.82 -4.42
N ILE A 186 17.22 2.09 -5.32
CA ILE A 186 16.00 1.33 -5.00
C ILE A 186 16.29 0.27 -3.94
N ARG A 187 17.34 -0.56 -4.13
CA ARG A 187 17.76 -1.59 -3.17
C ARG A 187 18.11 -1.04 -1.78
N ARG A 188 18.57 0.22 -1.70
CA ARG A 188 18.92 0.85 -0.42
C ARG A 188 17.69 1.35 0.35
N LEU A 189 16.75 1.96 -0.36
CA LEU A 189 15.60 2.67 0.22
C LEU A 189 14.41 1.75 0.48
N TYR A 190 14.15 0.81 -0.43
CA TYR A 190 12.95 -0.02 -0.41
C TYR A 190 13.25 -1.44 0.04
N ILE A 191 12.21 -2.13 0.51
CA ILE A 191 12.22 -3.58 0.73
C ILE A 191 12.41 -4.26 -0.64
N SER A 192 13.31 -5.26 -0.74
CA SER A 192 13.48 -6.01 -1.99
C SER A 192 12.27 -6.92 -2.25
N PRO A 193 12.01 -7.35 -3.51
CA PRO A 193 10.96 -8.34 -3.78
C PRO A 193 11.07 -9.59 -2.90
N GLU A 194 12.28 -10.08 -2.67
CA GLU A 194 12.56 -11.23 -1.81
C GLU A 194 12.19 -10.96 -0.35
N GLU A 195 12.53 -9.80 0.19
CA GLU A 195 12.13 -9.41 1.54
C GLU A 195 10.60 -9.21 1.66
N VAL A 196 9.91 -8.76 0.60
CA VAL A 196 8.43 -8.73 0.57
C VAL A 196 7.87 -10.14 0.63
N MET A 197 8.44 -11.09 -0.11
CA MET A 197 8.04 -12.51 -0.03
C MET A 197 8.23 -13.06 1.38
N GLU A 198 9.30 -12.70 2.08
CA GLU A 198 9.48 -13.07 3.48
C GLU A 198 8.40 -12.50 4.40
N LEU A 199 7.98 -11.24 4.19
CA LEU A 199 6.88 -10.62 4.94
C LEU A 199 5.55 -11.34 4.66
N ILE A 200 5.25 -11.64 3.39
CA ILE A 200 4.04 -12.37 3.01
C ILE A 200 4.03 -13.74 3.69
N ASN A 201 5.15 -14.46 3.68
CA ASN A 201 5.24 -15.79 4.28
C ASN A 201 5.06 -15.73 5.81
N LYS A 202 5.62 -14.72 6.48
CA LYS A 202 5.41 -14.52 7.93
C LYS A 202 3.95 -14.28 8.25
N ASN A 203 3.28 -13.38 7.52
CA ASN A 203 1.87 -13.09 7.75
C ASN A 203 0.97 -14.31 7.53
N LYS A 204 1.23 -15.11 6.49
CA LYS A 204 0.51 -16.38 6.26
C LYS A 204 0.66 -17.36 7.43
N VAL A 205 1.87 -17.48 7.97
CA VAL A 205 2.14 -18.35 9.13
C VAL A 205 1.42 -17.83 10.38
N GLU A 206 1.38 -16.51 10.61
CA GLU A 206 0.65 -15.92 11.74
C GLU A 206 -0.87 -16.13 11.62
N GLU A 207 -1.44 -15.93 10.43
CA GLU A 207 -2.85 -16.25 10.16
C GLU A 207 -3.17 -17.73 10.41
N GLU A 208 -2.32 -18.65 9.94
CA GLU A 208 -2.49 -20.09 10.17
C GLU A 208 -2.45 -20.44 11.68
N ILE A 209 -1.55 -19.82 12.46
CA ILE A 209 -1.47 -20.02 13.91
C ILE A 209 -2.73 -19.49 14.62
N GLU A 210 -3.20 -18.29 14.26
CA GLU A 210 -4.38 -17.68 14.89
C GLU A 210 -5.67 -18.46 14.59
N ILE A 211 -5.79 -19.07 13.40
CA ILE A 211 -6.91 -19.96 13.06
C ILE A 211 -6.89 -21.22 13.93
N VAL A 212 -5.72 -21.85 14.11
CA VAL A 212 -5.57 -23.07 14.91
C VAL A 212 -5.88 -22.83 16.39
N GLU A 213 -5.48 -21.68 16.96
CA GLU A 213 -5.80 -21.35 18.36
C GLU A 213 -7.29 -21.07 18.61
N LYS A 214 -8.03 -20.58 17.60
CA LYS A 214 -9.48 -20.31 17.72
C LYS A 214 -10.35 -21.57 17.58
N GLU A 215 -9.81 -22.66 17.06
CA GLU A 215 -10.49 -23.95 16.90
C GLU A 215 -10.26 -24.93 18.07
N GLY A 216 -9.48 -24.52 19.09
CA GLY A 216 -9.09 -25.33 20.26
C GLY A 216 -9.93 -25.16 21.52
#